data_AF-A0A5C1ALI3-F1
#
_entry.id   AF-A0A5C1ALI3-F1
#
_cell.length_a   1.000
_cell.length_b   1.000
_cell.length_c   1.000
_cell.angle_alpha   90.00
_cell.angle_beta   90.00
_cell.angle_gamma   90.00
#
_symmetry.space_group_name_H-M   'P 1'
#
loop_
_entity.id
_entity.type
_entity.pdbx_description
1 polymer ?
#
loop_
_entity_poly.entity_id
_entity_poly.type
_entity_poly.pdbx_seq_one_letter_code
_entity_poly.pdbx_strand_id
1 'polypeptide(L)'
;MSRRRLLPVVLVAVMSGLFAFLPSRPMIADSRPLPSDLALVPSDAVGFLHIRAADLWNHPDLKPWRGVFEGAGQRSVGLLDLHFAPKPSTTDRVTFVLLPPGKGKPQRRSDFDPFNPTLILHFTEPFDKEQVKKAHAEKAKSKTVAGKELVLAERADVAMAFVDDRTLILGEESGVTAILANTKKDGPLATAIQAAAGTQPIVAGLNVKALPIPPEALVQIPDEFKPLTDLDAVTASIDMTKEPVLQVRATFPNADSATGGEKAMRKLADLARVFLNQHRQELTTELTRHLDGKRKKDAGGAKVHRPLGDFPEAAMMVAGLGGLNFVDDLLAHPPIERKGADLTTSVKLPAWASQFVAGGAVAAGVMMPAVQKVRETAERSKALNNLKQIGIALHSYHDVYGHFPPAATLGKKGKKLYSWRVTILPYIEQSAVYSQFKLDEPWDSESNKKLSDLTIPTYTDPRIALKPAHTVYKVPVGNGAMFDLATGCKILSITDGTSNTIMVLAGGDPVPWAKPEEFEYDPKVEFPADYAKEFDDFLATAFADGSVRVLNLAKLKNRAQTMRHLIERADGNAINIDDN
;
A
#
# COMPACT_ATOMS: atom_id res chain seq x y z
N MET A 1 3.44 -12.56 -14.45
CA MET A 1 2.29 -13.31 -13.89
C MET A 1 0.99 -12.72 -14.43
N SER A 2 0.12 -13.56 -15.00
CA SER A 2 -1.06 -13.11 -15.75
C SER A 2 -2.21 -12.64 -14.84
N ARG A 3 -3.10 -11.82 -15.41
CA ARG A 3 -4.34 -11.24 -14.84
C ARG A 3 -5.34 -12.23 -14.21
N ARG A 4 -4.98 -13.50 -13.99
CA ARG A 4 -5.81 -14.52 -13.33
C ARG A 4 -5.63 -14.59 -11.80
N ARG A 5 -4.79 -13.75 -11.19
CA ARG A 5 -4.54 -13.77 -9.73
C ARG A 5 -4.90 -12.47 -8.98
N LEU A 6 -5.66 -11.56 -9.59
CA LEU A 6 -6.16 -10.36 -8.89
C LEU A 6 -7.53 -10.55 -8.24
N LEU A 7 -8.33 -11.53 -8.69
CA LEU A 7 -9.59 -11.89 -8.03
C LEU A 7 -9.41 -12.47 -6.61
N PRO A 8 -8.38 -13.26 -6.26
CA PRO A 8 -8.29 -13.82 -4.91
C PRO A 8 -7.90 -12.78 -3.84
N VAL A 9 -7.16 -11.72 -4.17
CA VAL A 9 -6.63 -10.79 -3.14
C VAL A 9 -7.69 -9.78 -2.67
N VAL A 10 -8.59 -9.36 -3.57
CA VAL A 10 -9.71 -8.48 -3.24
C VAL A 10 -10.87 -9.27 -2.59
N LEU A 11 -11.06 -10.54 -2.99
CA LEU A 11 -12.07 -11.40 -2.35
C LEU A 11 -11.61 -11.90 -0.96
N VAL A 12 -10.31 -12.14 -0.74
CA VAL A 12 -9.78 -12.60 0.56
C VAL A 12 -9.82 -11.50 1.64
N ALA A 13 -9.70 -10.22 1.26
CA ALA A 13 -9.83 -9.10 2.20
C ALA A 13 -11.28 -8.88 2.68
N VAL A 14 -12.29 -9.26 1.87
CA VAL A 14 -13.71 -9.26 2.27
C VAL A 14 -14.10 -10.55 3.03
N MET A 15 -13.31 -11.62 2.90
CA MET A 15 -13.64 -12.97 3.41
C MET A 15 -12.99 -13.34 4.75
N SER A 16 -12.38 -12.41 5.47
CA SER A 16 -11.79 -12.68 6.80
C SER A 16 -12.83 -12.68 7.92
N GLY A 17 -13.90 -13.45 7.72
CA GLY A 17 -14.90 -13.82 8.72
C GLY A 17 -14.67 -15.27 9.11
N LEU A 18 -13.85 -15.52 10.12
CA LEU A 18 -13.56 -16.86 10.64
C LEU A 18 -14.56 -17.16 11.74
N PHE A 19 -15.50 -18.16 11.63
CA PHE A 19 -16.70 -18.70 12.38
C PHE A 19 -16.72 -20.03 13.20
N ALA A 20 -17.26 -20.03 14.44
CA ALA A 20 -17.64 -21.22 15.25
C ALA A 20 -18.55 -20.88 16.47
N PHE A 21 -19.42 -21.85 16.84
CA PHE A 21 -20.70 -21.78 17.56
C PHE A 21 -20.78 -21.24 19.02
N LEU A 22 -21.78 -20.37 19.24
CA LEU A 22 -22.67 -20.24 20.42
C LEU A 22 -23.95 -19.49 19.95
N PRO A 23 -25.10 -19.55 20.66
CA PRO A 23 -26.29 -18.79 20.28
C PRO A 23 -25.95 -17.31 20.20
N SER A 24 -26.05 -16.78 18.99
CA SER A 24 -25.73 -15.40 18.65
C SER A 24 -26.59 -14.46 19.49
N ARG A 25 -25.97 -13.61 20.34
CA ARG A 25 -26.61 -12.34 20.66
C ARG A 25 -26.71 -11.60 19.32
N PRO A 26 -27.92 -11.24 18.85
CA PRO A 26 -28.02 -10.46 17.62
C PRO A 26 -27.15 -9.20 17.78
N MET A 27 -26.59 -8.67 16.69
CA MET A 27 -26.23 -7.24 16.66
C MET A 27 -27.52 -6.50 16.99
N ILE A 28 -27.73 -6.17 18.26
CA ILE A 28 -28.92 -5.47 18.72
C ILE A 28 -28.88 -4.13 18.01
N ALA A 29 -30.01 -3.76 17.40
CA ALA A 29 -30.28 -2.38 17.03
C ALA A 29 -30.24 -1.56 18.32
N ASP A 30 -29.04 -1.12 18.67
CA ASP A 30 -28.81 -0.29 19.84
C ASP A 30 -29.50 1.04 19.58
N SER A 31 -30.50 1.42 20.37
CA SER A 31 -31.29 2.64 20.14
C SER A 31 -30.61 3.89 20.70
N ARG A 32 -29.35 3.78 21.15
CA ARG A 32 -28.58 4.91 21.67
C ARG A 32 -28.36 5.98 20.59
N PRO A 33 -28.38 7.27 20.97
CA PRO A 33 -27.98 8.34 20.06
C PRO A 33 -26.55 8.10 19.55
N LEU A 34 -26.32 8.33 18.25
CA LEU A 34 -24.98 8.25 17.69
C LEU A 34 -24.08 9.32 18.32
N PRO A 35 -22.86 8.95 18.76
CA PRO A 35 -21.81 9.91 19.09
C PRO A 35 -21.57 10.91 17.94
N SER A 36 -21.11 12.13 18.26
CA SER A 36 -20.96 13.21 17.28
C SER A 36 -20.03 12.87 16.11
N ASP A 37 -18.99 12.06 16.35
CA ASP A 37 -18.07 11.54 15.34
C ASP A 37 -18.73 10.50 14.44
N LEU A 38 -19.44 9.52 15.00
CA LEU A 38 -20.16 8.49 14.23
C LEU A 38 -21.34 9.05 13.44
N ALA A 39 -22.00 10.09 13.96
CA ALA A 39 -23.07 10.78 13.27
C ALA A 39 -22.59 11.41 11.95
N LEU A 40 -21.29 11.68 11.78
CA LEU A 40 -20.75 12.22 10.54
C LEU A 40 -20.63 11.18 9.42
N VAL A 41 -20.54 9.89 9.75
CA VAL A 41 -20.35 8.80 8.78
C VAL A 41 -21.59 8.68 7.88
N PRO A 42 -21.45 8.82 6.54
CA PRO A 42 -22.57 8.63 5.62
C PRO A 42 -23.03 7.17 5.58
N SER A 43 -24.33 6.94 5.72
CA SER A 43 -24.95 5.62 5.63
C SER A 43 -24.89 5.01 4.22
N ASP A 44 -24.58 5.81 3.20
CA ASP A 44 -24.39 5.42 1.81
C ASP A 44 -22.92 5.48 1.35
N ALA A 45 -21.97 5.66 2.28
CA ALA A 45 -20.54 5.53 1.98
C ALA A 45 -20.23 4.17 1.35
N VAL A 46 -19.08 4.07 0.66
CA VAL A 46 -18.58 2.77 0.14
C VAL A 46 -18.32 1.83 1.31
N GLY A 47 -17.72 2.34 2.38
CA GLY A 47 -17.53 1.57 3.59
C GLY A 47 -16.97 2.41 4.72
N PHE A 48 -16.90 1.83 5.91
CA PHE A 48 -16.20 2.42 7.05
C PHE A 48 -15.58 1.36 7.95
N LEU A 49 -14.60 1.76 8.74
CA LEU A 49 -14.01 1.00 9.84
C LEU A 49 -13.94 1.91 11.07
N HIS A 50 -14.67 1.57 12.11
CA HIS A 50 -14.66 2.23 13.40
C HIS A 50 -13.87 1.42 14.42
N ILE A 51 -12.98 2.09 15.14
CA ILE A 51 -12.11 1.51 16.17
C ILE A 51 -12.21 2.37 17.43
N ARG A 52 -12.50 1.75 18.57
CA ARG A 52 -12.37 2.35 19.89
C ARG A 52 -10.96 2.12 20.39
N ALA A 53 -10.06 2.99 19.96
CA ALA A 53 -8.62 2.86 20.20
C ALA A 53 -8.30 2.79 21.69
N ALA A 54 -8.95 3.63 22.52
CA ALA A 54 -8.74 3.64 23.97
C ALA A 54 -9.21 2.34 24.64
N ASP A 55 -10.42 1.85 24.33
CA ASP A 55 -10.95 0.59 24.87
C ASP A 55 -10.03 -0.58 24.49
N LEU A 56 -9.60 -0.62 23.23
CA LEU A 56 -8.78 -1.69 22.70
C LEU A 56 -7.38 -1.69 23.32
N TRP A 57 -6.72 -0.52 23.41
CA TRP A 57 -5.40 -0.37 24.03
C TRP A 57 -5.39 -0.83 25.49
N ASN A 58 -6.46 -0.54 26.22
CA ASN A 58 -6.60 -0.92 27.63
C ASN A 58 -7.00 -2.39 27.83
N HIS A 59 -7.41 -3.09 26.76
CA HIS A 59 -7.82 -4.49 26.82
C HIS A 59 -6.69 -5.41 27.34
N PRO A 60 -7.01 -6.45 28.16
CA PRO A 60 -6.01 -7.40 28.67
C PRO A 60 -5.19 -8.10 27.58
N ASP A 61 -5.80 -8.44 26.44
CA ASP A 61 -5.11 -9.13 25.33
C ASP A 61 -4.01 -8.28 24.69
N LEU A 62 -4.03 -6.96 24.87
CA LEU A 62 -2.97 -6.06 24.40
C LEU A 62 -1.90 -5.78 25.45
N LYS A 63 -1.93 -6.44 26.61
CA LYS A 63 -0.84 -6.34 27.60
C LYS A 63 0.54 -6.66 27.00
N PRO A 64 0.74 -7.70 26.16
CA PRO A 64 2.04 -7.96 25.53
C PRO A 64 2.49 -6.80 24.62
N TRP A 65 1.58 -6.25 23.82
CA TRP A 65 1.86 -5.10 22.95
C TRP A 65 2.21 -3.85 23.74
N ARG A 66 1.45 -3.55 24.80
CA ARG A 66 1.79 -2.46 25.73
C ARG A 66 3.17 -2.64 26.34
N GLY A 67 3.53 -3.86 26.74
CA GLY A 67 4.86 -4.17 27.25
C GLY A 67 5.99 -3.88 26.23
N VAL A 68 5.75 -4.10 24.93
CA VAL A 68 6.71 -3.73 23.87
C VAL A 68 6.86 -2.22 23.77
N PHE A 69 5.76 -1.47 23.79
CA PHE A 69 5.76 0.00 23.75
C PHE A 69 6.39 0.61 25.01
N GLU A 70 6.04 0.10 26.19
CA GLU A 70 6.63 0.49 27.47
C GLU A 70 8.13 0.14 27.54
N GLY A 71 8.54 -0.94 26.89
CA GLY A 71 9.94 -1.34 26.72
C GLY A 71 10.80 -0.34 25.95
N ALA A 72 10.19 0.54 25.15
CA ALA A 72 10.89 1.68 24.53
C ALA A 72 11.27 2.78 25.56
N GLY A 73 10.78 2.66 26.80
CA GLY A 73 10.98 3.59 27.90
C GLY A 73 9.92 4.69 27.95
N GLN A 74 9.46 5.05 29.16
CA GLN A 74 8.43 6.08 29.36
C GLN A 74 8.79 7.42 28.71
N ARG A 75 10.08 7.76 28.64
CA ARG A 75 10.58 8.96 27.94
C ARG A 75 10.28 8.92 26.44
N SER A 76 10.47 7.79 25.77
CA SER A 76 10.24 7.63 24.32
C SER A 76 8.76 7.67 23.98
N VAL A 77 7.92 7.08 24.84
CA VAL A 77 6.45 7.15 24.71
C VAL A 77 5.95 8.59 24.92
N GLY A 78 6.45 9.28 25.94
CA GLY A 78 6.12 10.68 26.20
C GLY A 78 6.57 11.65 25.10
N LEU A 79 7.62 11.32 24.34
CA LEU A 79 8.05 12.12 23.19
C LEU A 79 7.00 12.16 22.09
N LEU A 80 6.19 11.11 21.92
CA LEU A 80 5.09 11.13 20.94
C LEU A 80 4.07 12.21 21.31
N ASP A 81 3.65 12.30 22.57
CA ASP A 81 2.70 13.34 22.99
C ASP A 81 3.28 14.76 22.94
N LEU A 82 4.61 14.89 23.07
CA LEU A 82 5.28 16.19 22.97
C LEU A 82 5.43 16.68 21.52
N HIS A 83 5.51 15.77 20.55
CA HIS A 83 5.81 16.10 19.16
C HIS A 83 4.60 16.08 18.23
N PHE A 84 3.44 15.65 18.71
CA PHE A 84 2.21 15.57 17.91
C PHE A 84 1.07 16.35 18.58
N ALA A 85 0.27 17.03 17.76
CA ALA A 85 -0.95 17.72 18.18
C ALA A 85 -2.11 17.30 17.25
N PRO A 86 -3.24 16.80 17.75
CA PRO A 86 -3.53 16.43 19.14
C PRO A 86 -2.60 15.31 19.65
N LYS A 87 -2.50 15.16 20.98
CA LYS A 87 -1.66 14.13 21.60
C LYS A 87 -2.14 12.73 21.20
N PRO A 88 -1.31 11.87 20.61
CA PRO A 88 -1.72 10.54 20.19
C PRO A 88 -2.31 9.70 21.34
N SER A 89 -1.80 9.84 22.56
CA SER A 89 -2.32 9.11 23.74
C SER A 89 -3.76 9.45 24.11
N THR A 90 -4.28 10.60 23.65
CA THR A 90 -5.66 11.02 23.90
C THR A 90 -6.65 10.51 22.86
N THR A 91 -6.19 9.73 21.87
CA THR A 91 -7.06 9.18 20.82
C THR A 91 -8.06 8.19 21.43
N ASP A 92 -9.34 8.56 21.42
CA ASP A 92 -10.43 7.73 21.95
C ASP A 92 -10.95 6.79 20.86
N ARG A 93 -11.40 7.38 19.74
CA ARG A 93 -12.04 6.67 18.64
C ARG A 93 -11.48 7.14 17.30
N VAL A 94 -11.42 6.19 16.38
CA VAL A 94 -10.93 6.40 15.02
C VAL A 94 -11.91 5.78 14.05
N THR A 95 -12.41 6.57 13.11
CA THR A 95 -13.30 6.09 12.06
C THR A 95 -12.72 6.40 10.69
N PHE A 96 -12.43 5.34 9.93
CA PHE A 96 -12.07 5.43 8.53
C PHE A 96 -13.34 5.36 7.70
N VAL A 97 -13.51 6.26 6.76
CA VAL A 97 -14.64 6.30 5.84
C VAL A 97 -14.12 6.27 4.42
N LEU A 98 -14.59 5.31 3.63
CA LEU A 98 -14.34 5.22 2.21
C LEU A 98 -15.54 5.83 1.49
N LEU A 99 -15.31 6.97 0.84
CA LEU A 99 -16.32 7.65 0.04
C LEU A 99 -16.14 7.32 -1.44
N PRO A 100 -17.22 7.40 -2.24
CA PRO A 100 -17.08 7.35 -3.69
C PRO A 100 -16.22 8.53 -4.18
N PRO A 101 -15.59 8.42 -5.36
CA PRO A 101 -14.79 9.50 -5.91
C PRO A 101 -15.62 10.77 -6.11
N GLY A 102 -14.98 11.94 -5.99
CA GLY A 102 -15.64 13.23 -6.14
C GLY A 102 -16.27 13.42 -7.53
N LYS A 103 -17.39 14.15 -7.61
CA LYS A 103 -18.03 14.49 -8.89
C LYS A 103 -17.26 15.61 -9.59
N GLY A 104 -16.61 15.32 -10.73
CA GLY A 104 -15.90 16.32 -11.54
C GLY A 104 -15.01 15.69 -12.62
N LYS A 105 -14.46 16.50 -13.54
CA LYS A 105 -13.32 16.04 -14.35
C LYS A 105 -12.11 15.95 -13.42
N PRO A 106 -11.35 14.84 -13.43
CA PRO A 106 -10.14 14.74 -12.62
C PRO A 106 -9.15 15.84 -13.01
N GLN A 107 -8.78 16.68 -12.06
CA GLN A 107 -7.79 17.75 -12.17
C GLN A 107 -6.51 17.42 -11.39
N ARG A 108 -6.57 16.50 -10.40
CA ARG A 108 -5.50 16.06 -9.51
C ARG A 108 -5.35 14.54 -9.52
N ARG A 109 -4.23 14.03 -9.00
CA ARG A 109 -3.93 12.58 -9.00
C ARG A 109 -4.84 11.78 -8.06
N SER A 110 -5.26 12.35 -6.93
CA SER A 110 -6.28 11.77 -6.04
C SER A 110 -7.61 11.54 -6.75
N ASP A 111 -7.91 12.31 -7.79
CA ASP A 111 -9.14 12.16 -8.57
C ASP A 111 -9.17 10.88 -9.43
N PHE A 112 -8.04 10.17 -9.54
CA PHE A 112 -7.96 8.82 -10.14
C PHE A 112 -8.06 7.69 -9.10
N ASP A 113 -8.03 7.98 -7.79
CA ASP A 113 -8.24 6.97 -6.78
C ASP A 113 -9.71 6.51 -6.82
N PRO A 114 -9.99 5.20 -6.85
CA PRO A 114 -11.36 4.68 -6.94
C PRO A 114 -12.19 4.96 -5.68
N PHE A 115 -11.55 5.45 -4.61
CA PHE A 115 -12.14 5.78 -3.33
C PHE A 115 -11.51 7.04 -2.76
N ASN A 116 -12.28 7.80 -2.01
CA ASN A 116 -11.78 8.93 -1.25
C ASN A 116 -11.73 8.58 0.25
N PRO A 117 -10.56 8.20 0.79
CA PRO A 117 -10.41 7.86 2.20
C PRO A 117 -10.43 9.13 3.05
N THR A 118 -11.34 9.18 4.02
CA THR A 118 -11.45 10.27 4.99
C THR A 118 -11.47 9.70 6.40
N LEU A 119 -10.75 10.34 7.30
CA LEU A 119 -10.53 9.93 8.68
C LEU A 119 -11.26 10.86 9.63
N ILE A 120 -11.99 10.30 10.59
CA ILE A 120 -12.60 11.03 11.71
C ILE A 120 -11.92 10.55 12.99
N LEU A 121 -11.31 11.48 13.71
CA LEU A 121 -10.63 11.25 14.98
C LEU A 121 -11.41 11.90 16.10
N HIS A 122 -11.65 11.16 17.18
CA HIS A 122 -12.21 11.66 18.42
C HIS A 122 -11.22 11.47 19.56
N PHE A 123 -11.08 12.49 20.41
CA PHE A 123 -10.12 12.51 21.50
C PHE A 123 -10.81 12.60 22.87
N THR A 124 -10.21 11.97 23.87
CA THR A 124 -10.69 11.98 25.26
C THR A 124 -10.53 13.36 25.92
N GLU A 125 -9.50 14.11 25.50
CA GLU A 125 -9.19 15.47 25.95
C GLU A 125 -9.45 16.49 24.82
N PRO A 126 -9.87 17.73 25.15
CA PRO A 126 -9.95 18.78 24.15
C PRO A 126 -8.55 19.19 23.66
N PHE A 127 -8.43 19.56 22.38
CA PHE A 127 -7.20 20.03 21.77
C PHE A 127 -7.28 21.51 21.36
N ASP A 128 -6.13 22.17 21.30
CA ASP A 128 -6.02 23.54 20.79
C ASP A 128 -5.97 23.54 19.26
N LYS A 129 -7.01 24.09 18.63
CA LYS A 129 -7.14 24.15 17.16
C LYS A 129 -5.98 24.92 16.51
N GLU A 130 -5.50 25.99 17.12
CA GLU A 130 -4.40 26.79 16.56
C GLU A 130 -3.07 26.05 16.66
N GLN A 131 -2.85 25.30 17.74
CA GLN A 131 -1.68 24.41 17.87
C GLN A 131 -1.70 23.33 16.79
N VAL A 132 -2.85 22.69 16.54
CA VAL A 132 -3.02 21.67 15.49
C VAL A 132 -2.78 22.27 14.11
N LYS A 133 -3.34 23.44 13.81
CA LYS A 133 -3.09 24.17 12.55
C LYS A 133 -1.60 24.48 12.37
N LYS A 134 -0.94 25.00 13.39
CA LYS A 134 0.50 25.30 13.33
C LYS A 134 1.34 24.05 13.08
N ALA A 135 0.97 22.91 13.67
CA ALA A 135 1.70 21.66 13.52
C ALA A 135 1.56 21.02 12.12
N HIS A 136 0.38 21.14 11.49
CA HIS A 136 0.05 20.38 10.27
C HIS A 136 -0.26 21.23 9.04
N ALA A 137 -0.36 22.56 9.20
CA ALA A 137 -0.98 23.45 8.24
C ALA A 137 -0.40 24.89 8.32
N GLU A 138 0.92 25.03 8.54
CA GLU A 138 1.63 26.30 8.80
C GLU A 138 1.39 27.41 7.74
N LYS A 139 1.03 27.04 6.51
CA LYS A 139 0.65 27.98 5.43
C LYS A 139 -0.74 27.66 4.84
N ALA A 140 -1.73 27.42 5.69
CA ALA A 140 -3.03 26.98 5.21
C ALA A 140 -3.98 28.10 4.80
N LYS A 141 -4.85 27.77 3.85
CA LYS A 141 -6.03 28.56 3.49
C LYS A 141 -7.23 28.00 4.25
N SER A 142 -7.94 28.84 4.99
CA SER A 142 -9.21 28.46 5.61
C SER A 142 -10.40 28.84 4.71
N LYS A 143 -11.42 27.99 4.70
CA LYS A 143 -12.75 28.31 4.17
C LYS A 143 -13.84 27.70 5.05
N THR A 144 -15.08 28.15 4.90
CA THR A 144 -16.21 27.60 5.66
C THR A 144 -17.02 26.63 4.81
N VAL A 145 -17.31 25.44 5.35
CA VAL A 145 -18.15 24.41 4.73
C VAL A 145 -19.15 23.91 5.77
N ALA A 146 -20.45 23.95 5.45
CA ALA A 146 -21.53 23.54 6.37
C ALA A 146 -21.43 24.20 7.77
N GLY A 147 -20.97 25.45 7.85
CA GLY A 147 -20.77 26.18 9.12
C GLY A 147 -19.55 25.74 9.94
N LYS A 148 -18.70 24.85 9.41
CA LYS A 148 -17.43 24.42 10.03
C LYS A 148 -16.24 25.00 9.27
N GLU A 149 -15.16 25.26 10.00
CA GLU A 149 -13.89 25.70 9.41
C GLU A 149 -13.20 24.50 8.75
N LEU A 150 -12.89 24.64 7.46
CA LEU A 150 -12.07 23.74 6.69
C LEU A 150 -10.72 24.43 6.43
N VAL A 151 -9.65 23.79 6.87
CA VAL A 151 -8.27 24.24 6.71
C VAL A 151 -7.62 23.40 5.62
N LEU A 152 -7.08 24.06 4.59
CA LEU A 152 -6.41 23.42 3.46
C LEU A 152 -4.90 23.61 3.59
N ALA A 153 -4.17 22.52 3.79
CA ALA A 153 -2.70 22.56 3.84
C ALA A 153 -2.15 22.78 2.42
N GLU A 154 -1.33 23.82 2.22
CA GLU A 154 -0.78 24.20 0.90
C GLU A 154 0.04 23.10 0.19
N ARG A 155 0.58 22.11 0.95
CA ARG A 155 1.57 21.15 0.45
C ARG A 155 1.09 19.71 0.28
N ALA A 156 -0.06 19.34 0.83
CA ALA A 156 -0.37 17.92 1.04
C ALA A 156 -1.65 17.40 0.35
N ASP A 157 -2.38 18.20 -0.45
CA ASP A 157 -3.75 17.85 -0.91
C ASP A 157 -4.69 17.43 0.25
N VAL A 158 -4.39 17.91 1.45
CA VAL A 158 -5.06 17.52 2.68
C VAL A 158 -5.90 18.68 3.18
N ALA A 159 -7.16 18.36 3.43
CA ALA A 159 -8.07 19.17 4.16
C ALA A 159 -8.24 18.64 5.59
N MET A 160 -8.41 19.57 6.51
CA MET A 160 -8.66 19.32 7.91
C MET A 160 -9.89 20.11 8.33
N ALA A 161 -10.82 19.47 9.04
CA ALA A 161 -11.98 20.16 9.59
C ALA A 161 -12.13 19.92 11.09
N PHE A 162 -12.38 20.99 11.82
CA PHE A 162 -12.63 20.96 13.26
C PHE A 162 -14.14 20.92 13.51
N VAL A 163 -14.65 19.76 13.89
CA VAL A 163 -16.09 19.58 14.19
C VAL A 163 -16.41 20.25 15.52
N ASP A 164 -15.59 20.00 16.52
CA ASP A 164 -15.60 20.60 17.86
C ASP A 164 -14.14 20.69 18.38
N ASP A 165 -13.92 20.76 19.68
CA ASP A 165 -12.59 20.78 20.32
C ASP A 165 -12.03 19.38 20.60
N ARG A 166 -12.76 18.32 20.26
CA ARG A 166 -12.38 16.91 20.48
C ARG A 166 -12.48 16.06 19.22
N THR A 167 -13.01 16.58 18.13
CA THR A 167 -13.30 15.83 16.92
C THR A 167 -12.68 16.52 15.70
N LEU A 168 -11.81 15.78 15.02
CA LEU A 168 -11.02 16.24 13.88
C LEU A 168 -11.31 15.35 12.68
N ILE A 169 -11.57 15.95 11.51
CA ILE A 169 -11.67 15.22 10.24
C ILE A 169 -10.42 15.52 9.41
N LEU A 170 -9.81 14.50 8.83
CA LEU A 170 -8.64 14.58 7.96
C LEU A 170 -8.91 13.80 6.67
N GLY A 171 -8.57 14.37 5.51
CA GLY A 171 -8.72 13.67 4.24
C GLY A 171 -8.51 14.61 3.07
N GLU A 172 -8.94 14.20 1.88
CA GLU A 172 -8.99 15.11 0.73
C GLU A 172 -10.11 16.14 0.93
N GLU A 173 -9.96 17.33 0.36
CA GLU A 173 -10.96 18.41 0.42
C GLU A 173 -12.37 17.95 0.04
N SER A 174 -12.50 17.17 -1.04
CA SER A 174 -13.79 16.68 -1.52
C SER A 174 -14.43 15.70 -0.54
N GLY A 175 -13.63 14.84 0.11
CA GLY A 175 -14.07 13.86 1.10
C GLY A 175 -14.48 14.52 2.41
N VAL A 176 -13.64 15.40 2.95
CA VAL A 176 -13.94 16.17 4.18
C VAL A 176 -15.19 17.02 3.98
N THR A 177 -15.33 17.67 2.82
CA THR A 177 -16.54 18.43 2.48
C THR A 177 -17.78 17.55 2.44
N ALA A 178 -17.69 16.36 1.84
CA ALA A 178 -18.80 15.41 1.79
C ALA A 178 -19.23 14.90 3.18
N ILE A 179 -18.27 14.62 4.07
CA ILE A 179 -18.57 14.24 5.46
C ILE A 179 -19.24 15.39 6.22
N LEU A 180 -18.72 16.62 6.10
CA LEU A 180 -19.30 17.78 6.78
C LEU A 180 -20.72 18.11 6.28
N ALA A 181 -20.97 17.95 4.99
CA ALA A 181 -22.27 18.19 4.38
C ALA A 181 -23.25 17.02 4.56
N ASN A 182 -22.84 15.91 5.18
CA ASN A 182 -23.61 14.68 5.23
C ASN A 182 -24.98 14.89 5.90
N THR A 183 -26.02 14.72 5.09
CA THR A 183 -27.43 14.78 5.52
C THR A 183 -28.11 13.41 5.52
N LYS A 184 -27.45 12.37 4.98
CA LYS A 184 -28.03 11.03 4.84
C LYS A 184 -27.74 10.19 6.08
N LYS A 185 -28.81 9.82 6.78
CA LYS A 185 -28.79 8.96 7.97
C LYS A 185 -29.32 7.56 7.69
N ASP A 186 -30.19 7.43 6.69
CA ASP A 186 -30.72 6.15 6.23
C ASP A 186 -29.89 5.60 5.07
N GLY A 187 -29.61 4.30 5.05
CA GLY A 187 -28.83 3.67 3.99
C GLY A 187 -28.28 2.29 4.38
N PRO A 188 -27.59 1.60 3.44
CA PRO A 188 -27.10 0.23 3.64
C PRO A 188 -26.20 0.05 4.86
N LEU A 189 -25.48 1.11 5.28
CA LEU A 189 -24.56 1.08 6.42
C LEU A 189 -25.17 1.57 7.74
N ALA A 190 -26.43 2.02 7.77
CA ALA A 190 -27.03 2.62 8.96
C ALA A 190 -26.98 1.67 10.18
N THR A 191 -27.31 0.39 9.98
CA THR A 191 -27.26 -0.62 11.05
C THR A 191 -25.84 -0.86 11.56
N ALA A 192 -24.84 -0.84 10.67
CA ALA A 192 -23.44 -1.02 11.05
C ALA A 192 -22.92 0.19 11.85
N ILE A 193 -23.27 1.41 11.42
CA ILE A 193 -22.92 2.65 12.14
C ILE A 193 -23.55 2.64 13.53
N GLN A 194 -24.79 2.16 13.65
CA GLN A 194 -25.45 2.01 14.94
C GLN A 194 -24.76 0.96 15.83
N ALA A 195 -24.32 -0.17 15.26
CA ALA A 195 -23.54 -1.16 15.99
C ALA A 195 -22.19 -0.59 16.49
N ALA A 196 -21.56 0.33 15.73
CA ALA A 196 -20.33 1.01 16.14
C ALA A 196 -20.52 1.93 17.37
N ALA A 197 -21.72 2.49 17.57
CA ALA A 197 -22.08 3.19 18.80
C ALA A 197 -22.23 2.24 20.02
N GLY A 198 -22.20 0.92 19.78
CA GLY A 198 -22.33 -0.21 20.70
C GLY A 198 -21.28 -0.30 21.83
N THR A 199 -20.84 -1.51 22.14
CA THR A 199 -19.67 -1.78 23.02
C THR A 199 -18.57 -2.52 22.27
N GLN A 200 -18.79 -2.78 20.98
CA GLN A 200 -17.86 -3.50 20.12
C GLN A 200 -16.68 -2.57 19.79
N PRO A 201 -15.44 -2.90 20.19
CA PRO A 201 -14.30 -2.03 19.96
C PRO A 201 -13.93 -1.89 18.47
N ILE A 202 -14.37 -2.81 17.62
CA ILE A 202 -14.10 -2.79 16.18
C ILE A 202 -15.40 -3.09 15.45
N VAL A 203 -15.82 -2.19 14.55
CA VAL A 203 -16.98 -2.38 13.67
C VAL A 203 -16.63 -1.87 12.28
N ALA A 204 -16.88 -2.65 11.25
CA ALA A 204 -16.69 -2.30 9.86
C ALA A 204 -17.98 -2.54 9.06
N GLY A 205 -18.24 -1.66 8.10
CA GLY A 205 -19.36 -1.78 7.17
C GLY A 205 -18.88 -1.58 5.74
N LEU A 206 -19.41 -2.37 4.81
CA LEU A 206 -19.14 -2.28 3.38
C LEU A 206 -20.46 -2.25 2.62
N ASN A 207 -20.68 -1.18 1.84
CA ASN A 207 -21.81 -1.05 0.93
C ASN A 207 -21.39 -1.64 -0.42
N VAL A 208 -21.85 -2.85 -0.69
CA VAL A 208 -21.39 -3.63 -1.84
C VAL A 208 -21.82 -2.98 -3.15
N LYS A 209 -23.00 -2.34 -3.16
CA LYS A 209 -23.54 -1.62 -4.33
C LYS A 209 -22.79 -0.33 -4.65
N ALA A 210 -22.05 0.24 -3.71
CA ALA A 210 -21.23 1.44 -3.92
C ALA A 210 -19.79 1.13 -4.37
N LEU A 211 -19.42 -0.15 -4.48
CA LEU A 211 -18.11 -0.54 -5.02
C LEU A 211 -18.03 -0.20 -6.52
N PRO A 212 -16.92 0.38 -7.01
CA PRO A 212 -16.69 0.70 -8.41
C PRO A 212 -16.31 -0.56 -9.19
N ILE A 213 -17.23 -1.53 -9.27
CA ILE A 213 -17.04 -2.77 -10.03
C ILE A 213 -17.43 -2.49 -11.49
N PRO A 214 -16.51 -2.64 -12.46
CA PRO A 214 -16.84 -2.47 -13.87
C PRO A 214 -17.95 -3.45 -14.31
N PRO A 215 -18.94 -3.03 -15.10
CA PRO A 215 -20.02 -3.91 -15.56
C PRO A 215 -19.50 -5.19 -16.25
N GLU A 216 -18.38 -5.10 -16.96
CA GLU A 216 -17.77 -6.23 -17.67
C GLU A 216 -17.22 -7.30 -16.70
N ALA A 217 -16.84 -6.90 -15.48
CA ALA A 217 -16.37 -7.83 -14.45
C ALA A 217 -17.51 -8.66 -13.86
N LEU A 218 -18.72 -8.09 -13.79
CA LEU A 218 -19.92 -8.79 -13.29
C LEU A 218 -20.37 -9.90 -14.26
N VAL A 219 -20.12 -9.73 -15.56
CA VAL A 219 -20.45 -10.74 -16.60
C VAL A 219 -19.60 -12.00 -16.46
N GLN A 220 -18.39 -11.90 -15.89
CA GLN A 220 -17.47 -13.03 -15.72
C GLN A 220 -17.73 -13.87 -14.47
N ILE A 221 -18.70 -13.48 -13.63
CA ILE A 221 -19.03 -14.21 -12.40
C ILE A 221 -19.73 -15.52 -12.76
N PRO A 222 -19.19 -16.68 -12.34
CA PRO A 222 -19.85 -17.97 -12.54
C PRO A 222 -21.28 -17.99 -11.98
N ASP A 223 -22.18 -18.74 -12.61
CA ASP A 223 -23.61 -18.74 -12.28
C ASP A 223 -23.89 -19.05 -10.80
N GLU A 224 -23.10 -19.93 -10.20
CA GLU A 224 -23.16 -20.29 -8.78
C GLU A 224 -22.85 -19.14 -7.80
N PHE A 225 -22.20 -18.07 -8.26
CA PHE A 225 -21.85 -16.89 -7.45
C PHE A 225 -22.67 -15.64 -7.81
N LYS A 226 -23.47 -15.67 -8.89
CA LYS A 226 -24.37 -14.56 -9.25
C LYS A 226 -25.27 -14.08 -8.11
N PRO A 227 -25.81 -14.94 -7.22
CA PRO A 227 -26.61 -14.47 -6.09
C PRO A 227 -25.88 -13.51 -5.13
N LEU A 228 -24.55 -13.51 -5.09
CA LEU A 228 -23.78 -12.57 -4.28
C LEU A 228 -23.79 -11.14 -4.82
N THR A 229 -24.20 -10.94 -6.08
CA THR A 229 -24.32 -9.60 -6.68
C THR A 229 -25.53 -8.81 -6.15
N ASP A 230 -26.51 -9.50 -5.56
CA ASP A 230 -27.67 -8.87 -4.92
C ASP A 230 -27.36 -8.31 -3.52
N LEU A 231 -26.19 -8.62 -2.98
CA LEU A 231 -25.78 -8.23 -1.63
C LEU A 231 -25.78 -6.70 -1.49
N ASP A 232 -26.49 -6.19 -0.48
CA ASP A 232 -26.56 -4.75 -0.21
C ASP A 232 -25.36 -4.30 0.61
N ALA A 233 -25.11 -4.98 1.72
CA ALA A 233 -24.07 -4.62 2.66
C ALA A 233 -23.47 -5.81 3.40
N VAL A 234 -22.22 -5.65 3.82
CA VAL A 234 -21.54 -6.55 4.76
C VAL A 234 -21.14 -5.75 5.99
N THR A 235 -21.50 -6.21 7.17
CA THR A 235 -21.07 -5.67 8.45
C THR A 235 -20.22 -6.71 9.16
N ALA A 236 -19.08 -6.30 9.69
CA ALA A 236 -18.25 -7.13 10.56
C ALA A 236 -17.99 -6.39 11.86
N SER A 237 -18.02 -7.09 12.99
CA SER A 237 -17.71 -6.51 14.29
C SER A 237 -16.99 -7.50 15.18
N ILE A 238 -16.17 -7.00 16.08
CA ILE A 238 -15.50 -7.83 17.08
C ILE A 238 -15.96 -7.38 18.46
N ASP A 239 -16.58 -8.30 19.20
CA ASP A 239 -16.87 -8.14 20.62
C ASP A 239 -15.69 -8.67 21.42
N MET A 240 -15.09 -7.82 22.25
CA MET A 240 -13.98 -8.20 23.15
C MET A 240 -14.39 -8.09 24.62
N THR A 241 -15.67 -7.96 24.94
CA THR A 241 -16.12 -7.83 26.35
C THR A 241 -15.92 -9.11 27.17
N LYS A 242 -15.82 -10.27 26.50
CA LYS A 242 -15.54 -11.58 27.09
C LYS A 242 -14.51 -12.32 26.23
N GLU A 243 -14.77 -13.59 25.87
CA GLU A 243 -14.02 -14.25 24.82
C GLU A 243 -14.18 -13.45 23.52
N PRO A 244 -13.09 -13.12 22.80
CA PRO A 244 -13.17 -12.34 21.58
C PRO A 244 -14.04 -13.04 20.53
N VAL A 245 -15.14 -12.40 20.15
CA VAL A 245 -16.08 -12.93 19.16
C VAL A 245 -16.15 -12.05 17.94
N LEU A 246 -15.83 -12.60 16.76
CA LEU A 246 -16.10 -11.98 15.49
C LEU A 246 -17.53 -12.28 15.06
N GLN A 247 -18.26 -11.26 14.64
CA GLN A 247 -19.61 -11.37 14.10
C GLN A 247 -19.62 -10.76 12.71
N VAL A 248 -20.21 -11.46 11.75
CA VAL A 248 -20.39 -10.96 10.38
C VAL A 248 -21.85 -11.08 10.00
N ARG A 249 -22.36 -10.06 9.32
CA ARG A 249 -23.70 -9.97 8.77
C ARG A 249 -23.61 -9.56 7.31
N ALA A 250 -24.16 -10.37 6.42
CA ALA A 250 -24.38 -10.06 5.02
C ALA A 250 -25.89 -9.80 4.82
N THR A 251 -26.23 -8.60 4.37
CA THR A 251 -27.62 -8.15 4.21
C THR A 251 -28.00 -8.13 2.74
N PHE A 252 -29.09 -8.80 2.42
CA PHE A 252 -29.69 -8.86 1.09
C PHE A 252 -30.97 -8.03 1.04
N PRO A 253 -31.50 -7.71 -0.15
CA PRO A 253 -32.72 -6.92 -0.27
C PRO A 253 -33.97 -7.64 0.25
N ASN A 254 -33.96 -8.98 0.26
CA ASN A 254 -35.07 -9.81 0.72
C ASN A 254 -34.61 -11.25 1.06
N ALA A 255 -35.52 -12.04 1.65
CA ALA A 255 -35.23 -13.40 2.10
C ALA A 255 -34.94 -14.39 0.95
N ASP A 256 -35.48 -14.14 -0.25
CA ASP A 256 -35.24 -15.00 -1.42
C ASP A 256 -33.82 -14.82 -1.94
N SER A 257 -33.36 -13.57 -2.13
CA SER A 257 -31.97 -13.25 -2.46
C SER A 257 -31.00 -13.81 -1.39
N ALA A 258 -31.35 -13.72 -0.11
CA ALA A 258 -30.55 -14.32 0.97
C ALA A 258 -30.44 -15.85 0.86
N THR A 259 -31.47 -16.54 0.35
CA THR A 259 -31.42 -17.99 0.10
C THR A 259 -30.39 -18.35 -0.96
N GLY A 260 -30.38 -17.60 -2.07
CA GLY A 260 -29.39 -17.76 -3.13
C GLY A 260 -27.98 -17.42 -2.65
N GLY A 261 -27.86 -16.31 -1.91
CA GLY A 261 -26.60 -15.88 -1.29
C GLY A 261 -26.01 -16.91 -0.33
N GLU A 262 -26.83 -17.57 0.50
CA GLU A 262 -26.37 -18.60 1.43
C GLU A 262 -25.71 -19.77 0.69
N LYS A 263 -26.36 -20.26 -0.39
CA LYS A 263 -25.82 -21.34 -1.23
C LYS A 263 -24.50 -20.92 -1.87
N ALA A 264 -24.44 -19.70 -2.41
CA ALA A 264 -23.23 -19.16 -3.03
C ALA A 264 -22.09 -18.99 -2.03
N MET A 265 -22.36 -18.51 -0.81
CA MET A 265 -21.36 -18.39 0.27
C MET A 265 -20.80 -19.75 0.70
N ARG A 266 -21.64 -20.78 0.80
CA ARG A 266 -21.18 -22.15 1.12
C ARG A 266 -20.29 -22.70 0.00
N LYS A 267 -20.64 -22.48 -1.27
CA LYS A 267 -19.78 -22.85 -2.41
C LYS A 267 -18.47 -22.09 -2.43
N LEU A 268 -18.50 -20.81 -2.04
CA LEU A 268 -17.30 -20.01 -1.92
C LEU A 268 -16.39 -20.55 -0.79
N ALA A 269 -16.96 -21.01 0.32
CA ALA A 269 -16.21 -21.67 1.37
C ALA A 269 -15.54 -22.96 0.87
N ASP A 270 -16.24 -23.81 0.11
CA ASP A 270 -15.67 -25.01 -0.51
C ASP A 270 -14.47 -24.66 -1.41
N LEU A 271 -14.61 -23.64 -2.26
CA LEU A 271 -13.53 -23.16 -3.13
C LEU A 271 -12.34 -22.64 -2.32
N ALA A 272 -12.60 -21.86 -1.27
CA ALA A 272 -11.56 -21.34 -0.39
C ALA A 272 -10.76 -22.47 0.28
N ARG A 273 -11.40 -23.57 0.67
CA ARG A 273 -10.71 -24.75 1.23
C ARG A 273 -9.75 -25.38 0.23
N VAL A 274 -10.12 -25.45 -1.05
CA VAL A 274 -9.22 -25.98 -2.10
C VAL A 274 -7.95 -25.14 -2.18
N PHE A 275 -8.08 -23.82 -2.23
CA PHE A 275 -6.92 -22.91 -2.24
C PHE A 275 -6.11 -22.97 -0.93
N LEU A 276 -6.79 -23.10 0.20
CA LEU A 276 -6.15 -23.17 1.50
C LEU A 276 -5.34 -24.45 1.66
N ASN A 277 -5.87 -25.58 1.21
CA ASN A 277 -5.17 -26.86 1.17
C ASN A 277 -3.92 -26.80 0.29
N GLN A 278 -3.98 -26.09 -0.84
CA GLN A 278 -2.80 -25.86 -1.67
C GLN A 278 -1.71 -25.08 -0.92
N HIS A 279 -2.06 -23.96 -0.28
CA HIS A 279 -1.11 -23.16 0.50
C HIS A 279 -0.56 -23.92 1.71
N ARG A 280 -1.38 -24.76 2.35
CA ARG A 280 -0.93 -25.64 3.43
C ARG A 280 0.14 -26.60 2.95
N GLN A 281 -0.03 -27.19 1.77
CA GLN A 281 0.97 -28.10 1.17
C GLN A 281 2.28 -27.37 0.83
N GLU A 282 2.19 -26.16 0.27
CA GLU A 282 3.35 -25.31 -0.01
C GLU A 282 4.11 -24.94 1.26
N LEU A 283 3.43 -24.43 2.30
CA LEU A 283 4.02 -24.11 3.60
C LEU A 283 4.60 -25.35 4.31
N THR A 284 3.96 -26.51 4.20
CA THR A 284 4.47 -27.77 4.78
C THR A 284 5.74 -28.21 4.05
N THR A 285 5.77 -28.06 2.73
CA THR A 285 6.96 -28.37 1.91
C THR A 285 8.08 -27.38 2.20
N GLU A 286 7.76 -26.10 2.35
CA GLU A 286 8.72 -25.05 2.70
C GLU A 286 9.27 -25.25 4.11
N LEU A 287 8.42 -25.57 5.09
CA LEU A 287 8.85 -25.95 6.43
C LEU A 287 9.75 -27.18 6.38
N THR A 288 9.37 -28.21 5.62
CA THR A 288 10.18 -29.43 5.45
C THR A 288 11.51 -29.09 4.79
N ARG A 289 11.54 -28.25 3.76
CA ARG A 289 12.77 -27.78 3.09
C ARG A 289 13.61 -26.92 4.02
N HIS A 290 13.01 -26.06 4.83
CA HIS A 290 13.70 -25.25 5.82
C HIS A 290 14.29 -26.15 6.92
N LEU A 291 13.59 -27.21 7.31
CA LEU A 291 14.00 -28.22 8.29
C LEU A 291 14.96 -29.30 7.73
N ASP A 292 15.00 -29.51 6.40
CA ASP A 292 15.81 -30.54 5.76
C ASP A 292 17.00 -29.99 4.96
N GLY A 293 16.86 -28.81 4.35
CA GLY A 293 17.81 -28.19 3.41
C GLY A 293 19.13 -27.69 4.01
N LYS A 294 19.29 -27.78 5.33
CA LYS A 294 20.55 -27.54 6.06
C LYS A 294 20.97 -28.73 6.94
N ARG A 295 20.49 -29.94 6.66
CA ARG A 295 20.93 -31.16 7.38
C ARG A 295 22.41 -31.46 7.10
N LYS A 296 23.32 -30.99 7.96
CA LYS A 296 24.65 -31.59 8.05
C LYS A 296 24.53 -32.93 8.78
N LYS A 297 24.93 -34.02 8.11
CA LYS A 297 25.25 -35.29 8.78
C LYS A 297 26.64 -35.14 9.39
N ASP A 298 26.85 -35.58 10.63
CA ASP A 298 28.20 -35.71 11.15
C ASP A 298 28.94 -36.89 10.49
N ALA A 299 30.24 -37.02 10.73
CA ALA A 299 31.09 -38.06 10.13
C ALA A 299 30.67 -39.50 10.51
N GLY A 300 29.78 -39.67 11.49
CA GLY A 300 29.23 -40.96 11.93
C GLY A 300 27.80 -41.23 11.47
N GLY A 301 27.17 -40.32 10.73
CA GLY A 301 25.80 -40.46 10.22
C GLY A 301 24.69 -40.19 11.24
N ALA A 302 25.01 -39.67 12.43
CA ALA A 302 24.03 -39.31 13.43
C ALA A 302 23.40 -37.93 13.17
N LYS A 303 22.16 -37.76 13.62
CA LYS A 303 21.38 -36.53 13.43
C LYS A 303 21.87 -35.46 14.40
N VAL A 304 22.44 -34.37 13.88
CA VAL A 304 22.87 -33.21 14.67
C VAL A 304 21.67 -32.31 15.01
N HIS A 305 21.54 -31.92 16.28
CA HIS A 305 20.50 -30.99 16.75
C HIS A 305 20.83 -29.55 16.29
N ARG A 306 19.80 -28.78 15.93
CA ARG A 306 19.97 -27.43 15.38
C ARG A 306 20.32 -26.38 16.45
N PRO A 307 20.97 -25.26 16.06
CA PRO A 307 21.16 -24.12 16.95
C PRO A 307 19.81 -23.51 17.37
N LEU A 308 19.75 -23.01 18.61
CA LEU A 308 18.54 -22.38 19.16
C LEU A 308 18.08 -21.14 18.38
N GLY A 309 18.97 -20.51 17.59
CA GLY A 309 18.67 -19.33 16.77
C GLY A 309 17.77 -19.58 15.56
N ASP A 310 17.62 -20.84 15.08
CA ASP A 310 16.71 -21.20 13.98
C ASP A 310 15.28 -21.49 14.49
N PHE A 311 15.09 -21.60 15.80
CA PHE A 311 13.80 -21.92 16.43
C PHE A 311 12.69 -20.90 16.15
N PRO A 312 12.94 -19.57 16.17
CA PRO A 312 11.89 -18.58 15.93
C PRO A 312 11.21 -18.71 14.56
N GLU A 313 11.98 -18.90 13.49
CA GLU A 313 11.45 -19.02 12.12
C GLU A 313 10.63 -20.31 11.94
N ALA A 314 11.15 -21.44 12.43
CA ALA A 314 10.44 -22.71 12.40
C ALA A 314 9.15 -22.67 13.24
N ALA A 315 9.18 -22.03 14.42
CA ALA A 315 8.01 -21.85 15.27
C ALA A 315 6.94 -20.98 14.59
N MET A 316 7.32 -19.92 13.87
CA MET A 316 6.40 -19.09 13.08
C MET A 316 5.73 -19.86 11.94
N MET A 317 6.48 -20.69 11.21
CA MET A 317 5.91 -21.54 10.15
C MET A 317 4.92 -22.58 10.72
N VAL A 318 5.23 -23.20 11.85
CA VAL A 318 4.33 -24.14 12.54
C VAL A 318 3.07 -23.43 13.06
N ALA A 319 3.21 -22.24 13.64
CA ALA A 319 2.08 -21.41 14.04
C ALA A 319 1.20 -21.04 12.84
N GLY A 320 1.81 -20.71 11.69
CA GLY A 320 1.11 -20.48 10.43
C GLY A 320 0.28 -21.69 9.98
N LEU A 321 0.83 -22.90 10.06
CA LEU A 321 0.09 -24.14 9.77
C LEU A 321 -1.07 -24.35 10.75
N GLY A 322 -0.89 -24.06 12.03
CA GLY A 322 -1.95 -24.08 13.04
C GLY A 322 -3.09 -23.10 12.71
N GLY A 323 -2.74 -21.90 12.26
CA GLY A 323 -3.71 -20.91 11.77
C GLY A 323 -4.51 -21.41 10.56
N LEU A 324 -3.86 -22.06 9.60
CA LEU A 324 -4.53 -22.65 8.44
C LEU A 324 -5.50 -23.79 8.82
N ASN A 325 -5.19 -24.57 9.85
CA ASN A 325 -6.11 -25.61 10.32
C ASN A 325 -7.36 -25.02 10.97
N PHE A 326 -7.21 -23.96 11.76
CA PHE A 326 -8.35 -23.22 12.30
C PHE A 326 -9.25 -22.69 11.18
N VAL A 327 -8.66 -22.13 10.11
CA VAL A 327 -9.42 -21.63 8.96
C VAL A 327 -10.11 -22.76 8.18
N ASP A 328 -9.50 -23.93 8.05
CA ASP A 328 -10.12 -25.04 7.32
C ASP A 328 -11.29 -25.68 8.06
N ASP A 329 -11.18 -25.88 9.37
CA ASP A 329 -12.29 -26.36 10.22
C ASP A 329 -13.52 -25.45 10.08
N LEU A 330 -13.25 -24.15 10.06
CA LEU A 330 -14.23 -23.11 9.86
C LEU A 330 -14.98 -23.20 8.53
N LEU A 331 -14.23 -23.38 7.45
CA LEU A 331 -14.76 -23.43 6.10
C LEU A 331 -15.46 -24.78 5.87
N ALA A 332 -15.07 -25.83 6.59
CA ALA A 332 -15.72 -27.14 6.55
C ALA A 332 -17.14 -27.09 7.11
N HIS A 333 -17.35 -26.30 8.16
CA HIS A 333 -18.64 -26.17 8.84
C HIS A 333 -19.02 -24.70 9.06
N PRO A 334 -19.32 -23.95 7.98
CA PRO A 334 -19.61 -22.53 8.11
C PRO A 334 -20.95 -22.34 8.87
N PRO A 335 -20.96 -21.74 10.07
CA PRO A 335 -22.12 -21.57 10.93
C PRO A 335 -22.92 -20.35 10.49
N ILE A 336 -23.34 -20.38 9.23
CA ILE A 336 -24.18 -19.36 8.63
C ILE A 336 -25.62 -19.60 9.09
N GLU A 337 -26.16 -18.65 9.84
CA GLU A 337 -27.56 -18.57 10.23
C GLU A 337 -28.27 -17.54 9.36
N ARG A 338 -29.29 -17.97 8.61
CA ARG A 338 -30.16 -17.07 7.87
C ARG A 338 -31.32 -16.59 8.75
N LYS A 339 -31.51 -15.27 8.82
CA LYS A 339 -32.61 -14.60 9.52
C LYS A 339 -33.27 -13.61 8.57
N GLY A 340 -34.32 -14.06 7.88
CA GLY A 340 -34.99 -13.24 6.85
C GLY A 340 -34.03 -12.92 5.70
N ALA A 341 -33.78 -11.62 5.49
CA ALA A 341 -32.89 -11.11 4.46
C ALA A 341 -31.40 -11.09 4.87
N ASP A 342 -31.08 -11.47 6.10
CA ASP A 342 -29.72 -11.45 6.62
C ASP A 342 -29.12 -12.85 6.73
N LEU A 343 -27.85 -12.95 6.35
CA LEU A 343 -26.97 -14.07 6.71
C LEU A 343 -26.05 -13.59 7.81
N THR A 344 -26.16 -14.22 8.98
CA THR A 344 -25.38 -13.88 10.17
C THR A 344 -24.53 -15.04 10.58
N THR A 345 -23.38 -14.74 11.19
CA THR A 345 -22.45 -15.79 11.58
C THR A 345 -21.51 -15.24 12.65
N SER A 346 -21.18 -16.10 13.62
CA SER A 346 -20.53 -15.73 14.88
C SER A 346 -19.41 -16.70 15.22
N VAL A 347 -18.36 -16.19 15.84
CA VAL A 347 -17.09 -16.89 15.92
C VAL A 347 -16.35 -16.54 17.17
N LYS A 348 -15.90 -17.55 17.89
CA LYS A 348 -14.83 -17.38 18.86
C LYS A 348 -13.48 -17.30 18.16
N LEU A 349 -12.78 -16.19 18.35
CA LEU A 349 -11.40 -16.05 17.92
C LEU A 349 -10.48 -16.73 18.95
N PRO A 350 -9.54 -17.59 18.52
CA PRO A 350 -8.51 -18.06 19.42
C PRO A 350 -7.62 -16.90 19.88
N ALA A 351 -6.98 -17.04 21.04
CA ALA A 351 -6.19 -15.98 21.68
C ALA A 351 -5.17 -15.34 20.71
N TRP A 352 -4.42 -16.14 19.95
CA TRP A 352 -3.46 -15.62 18.97
C TRP A 352 -4.13 -14.74 17.90
N ALA A 353 -5.26 -15.16 17.34
CA ALA A 353 -5.97 -14.41 16.30
C ALA A 353 -6.56 -13.10 16.86
N SER A 354 -7.11 -13.15 18.08
CA SER A 354 -7.63 -11.96 18.75
C SER A 354 -6.54 -10.92 19.01
N GLN A 355 -5.33 -11.35 19.41
CA GLN A 355 -4.18 -10.46 19.62
C GLN A 355 -3.70 -9.81 18.32
N PHE A 356 -3.68 -10.55 17.20
CA PHE A 356 -3.31 -9.98 15.89
C PHE A 356 -4.32 -8.93 15.44
N VAL A 357 -5.62 -9.21 15.54
CA VAL A 357 -6.64 -8.25 15.10
C VAL A 357 -6.67 -7.02 16.00
N ALA A 358 -6.60 -7.21 17.32
CA ALA A 358 -6.54 -6.10 18.27
C ALA A 358 -5.27 -5.25 18.07
N GLY A 359 -4.10 -5.89 17.92
CA GLY A 359 -2.84 -5.19 17.69
C GLY A 359 -2.84 -4.41 16.36
N GLY A 360 -3.35 -5.03 15.30
CA GLY A 360 -3.50 -4.40 13.98
C GLY A 360 -4.49 -3.22 14.01
N ALA A 361 -5.60 -3.33 14.74
CA ALA A 361 -6.57 -2.26 14.88
C ALA A 361 -6.04 -1.09 15.73
N VAL A 362 -5.29 -1.34 16.80
CA VAL A 362 -4.57 -0.27 17.52
C VAL A 362 -3.51 0.37 16.63
N ALA A 363 -2.71 -0.42 15.90
CA ALA A 363 -1.73 0.12 14.97
C ALA A 363 -2.40 0.99 13.90
N ALA A 364 -3.53 0.55 13.34
CA ALA A 364 -4.34 1.33 12.41
C ALA A 364 -4.86 2.64 13.07
N GLY A 365 -5.35 2.58 14.31
CA GLY A 365 -5.83 3.75 15.04
C GLY A 365 -4.73 4.77 15.39
N VAL A 366 -3.56 4.30 15.82
CA VAL A 366 -2.44 5.14 16.30
C VAL A 366 -1.54 5.62 15.16
N MET A 367 -1.32 4.80 14.12
CA MET A 367 -0.41 5.15 13.02
C MET A 367 -1.08 6.00 11.94
N MET A 368 -2.42 6.00 11.82
CA MET A 368 -3.07 6.70 10.72
C MET A 368 -3.19 8.23 10.80
N PRO A 369 -3.21 8.88 11.97
CA PRO A 369 -3.01 10.34 12.04
C PRO A 369 -1.64 10.77 11.46
N ALA A 370 -0.66 9.86 11.39
CA ALA A 370 0.65 10.09 10.77
C ALA A 370 0.73 9.73 9.27
N VAL A 371 -0.39 9.31 8.64
CA VAL A 371 -0.39 8.74 7.26
C VAL A 371 0.07 9.68 6.18
N GLN A 372 0.10 10.99 6.38
CA GLN A 372 0.44 11.91 5.27
C GLN A 372 1.95 12.10 5.14
N LYS A 373 2.65 12.31 6.25
CA LYS A 373 4.12 12.25 6.26
C LYS A 373 4.61 10.85 5.90
N VAL A 374 3.86 9.81 6.28
CA VAL A 374 4.14 8.42 5.91
C VAL A 374 3.81 8.12 4.44
N ARG A 375 2.79 8.72 3.81
CA ARG A 375 2.50 8.54 2.37
C ARG A 375 3.58 9.19 1.53
N GLU A 376 3.94 10.44 1.82
CA GLU A 376 5.06 11.10 1.15
C GLU A 376 6.38 10.34 1.38
N THR A 377 6.61 9.87 2.61
CA THR A 377 7.79 9.04 2.92
C THR A 377 7.71 7.65 2.29
N ALA A 378 6.54 7.05 2.13
CA ALA A 378 6.35 5.73 1.52
C ALA A 378 6.41 5.80 0.00
N GLU A 379 5.89 6.86 -0.61
CA GLU A 379 6.03 7.17 -2.03
C GLU A 379 7.50 7.48 -2.34
N ARG A 380 8.18 8.27 -1.51
CA ARG A 380 9.63 8.46 -1.61
C ARG A 380 10.38 7.15 -1.44
N SER A 381 10.10 6.37 -0.39
CA SER A 381 10.74 5.07 -0.16
C SER A 381 10.49 4.10 -1.32
N LYS A 382 9.29 4.11 -1.91
CA LYS A 382 8.94 3.28 -3.07
C LYS A 382 9.63 3.78 -4.34
N ALA A 383 9.75 5.09 -4.56
CA ALA A 383 10.52 5.66 -5.66
C ALA A 383 12.01 5.29 -5.55
N LEU A 384 12.59 5.40 -4.35
CA LEU A 384 13.98 5.01 -4.08
C LEU A 384 14.15 3.48 -4.23
N ASN A 385 13.17 2.69 -3.81
CA ASN A 385 13.19 1.24 -3.99
C ASN A 385 13.06 0.84 -5.47
N ASN A 386 12.23 1.51 -6.26
CA ASN A 386 12.16 1.30 -7.71
C ASN A 386 13.52 1.59 -8.36
N LEU A 387 14.14 2.71 -8.00
CA LEU A 387 15.48 3.07 -8.47
C LEU A 387 16.56 2.05 -8.02
N LYS A 388 16.43 1.52 -6.80
CA LYS A 388 17.29 0.43 -6.29
C LYS A 388 17.10 -0.86 -7.07
N GLN A 389 15.85 -1.26 -7.37
CA GLN A 389 15.53 -2.42 -8.19
C GLN A 389 16.09 -2.27 -9.62
N ILE A 390 15.99 -1.08 -10.22
CA ILE A 390 16.61 -0.76 -11.50
C ILE A 390 18.14 -0.94 -11.43
N GLY A 391 18.79 -0.41 -10.38
CA GLY A 391 20.22 -0.58 -10.17
C GLY A 391 20.64 -2.05 -10.05
N ILE A 392 19.91 -2.84 -9.24
CA ILE A 392 20.14 -4.29 -9.10
C ILE A 392 19.96 -5.02 -10.44
N ALA A 393 18.94 -4.65 -11.22
CA ALA A 393 18.69 -5.22 -12.53
C ALA A 393 19.81 -4.90 -13.55
N LEU A 394 20.36 -3.68 -13.51
CA LEU A 394 21.51 -3.27 -14.32
C LEU A 394 22.78 -4.06 -13.95
N HIS A 395 23.02 -4.29 -12.66
CA HIS A 395 24.10 -5.19 -12.21
C HIS A 395 23.86 -6.65 -12.61
N SER A 396 22.62 -7.14 -12.49
CA SER A 396 22.29 -8.51 -12.91
C SER A 396 22.50 -8.71 -14.41
N TYR A 397 22.21 -7.69 -15.22
CA TYR A 397 22.58 -7.67 -16.64
C TYR A 397 24.11 -7.69 -16.81
N HIS A 398 24.83 -6.83 -16.09
CA HIS A 398 26.30 -6.81 -16.14
C HIS A 398 26.92 -8.16 -15.78
N ASP A 399 26.42 -8.85 -14.76
CA ASP A 399 26.96 -10.14 -14.32
C ASP A 399 26.80 -11.23 -15.38
N VAL A 400 25.74 -11.15 -16.20
CA VAL A 400 25.48 -12.10 -17.30
C VAL A 400 26.26 -11.74 -18.55
N TYR A 401 26.36 -10.46 -18.89
CA TYR A 401 26.90 -10.01 -20.19
C TYR A 401 28.32 -9.42 -20.11
N GLY A 402 28.88 -9.24 -18.91
CA GLY A 402 30.20 -8.66 -18.66
C GLY A 402 30.31 -7.15 -18.90
N HIS A 403 29.18 -6.48 -19.12
CA HIS A 403 29.06 -5.04 -19.31
C HIS A 403 27.63 -4.58 -18.99
N PHE A 404 27.46 -3.33 -18.58
CA PHE A 404 26.15 -2.68 -18.47
C PHE A 404 25.51 -2.53 -19.86
N PRO A 405 24.16 -2.51 -19.97
CA PRO A 405 23.52 -2.43 -21.28
C PRO A 405 23.84 -1.09 -21.97
N PRO A 406 23.88 -1.05 -23.31
CA PRO A 406 23.90 0.22 -24.03
C PRO A 406 22.58 0.99 -23.79
N ALA A 407 22.60 2.32 -23.88
CA ALA A 407 21.41 3.16 -23.69
C ALA A 407 20.29 2.82 -24.69
N ALA A 408 20.67 2.41 -25.90
CA ALA A 408 19.76 1.95 -26.93
C ALA A 408 20.28 0.64 -27.55
N THR A 409 19.38 -0.26 -27.91
CA THR A 409 19.72 -1.32 -28.86
C THR A 409 19.54 -0.81 -30.28
N LEU A 410 20.56 -1.03 -31.12
CA LEU A 410 20.57 -0.58 -32.50
C LEU A 410 20.33 -1.75 -33.46
N GLY A 411 19.48 -1.53 -34.44
CA GLY A 411 19.24 -2.44 -35.55
C GLY A 411 20.18 -2.17 -36.72
N LYS A 412 19.85 -2.74 -37.88
CA LYS A 412 20.60 -2.53 -39.12
C LYS A 412 20.71 -1.02 -39.42
N LYS A 413 21.89 -0.58 -39.87
CA LYS A 413 22.20 0.82 -40.21
C LYS A 413 22.08 1.81 -39.03
N GLY A 414 22.25 1.34 -37.79
CA GLY A 414 22.25 2.21 -36.60
C GLY A 414 20.87 2.74 -36.20
N LYS A 415 19.78 2.17 -36.74
CA LYS A 415 18.42 2.54 -36.35
C LYS A 415 18.19 2.16 -34.89
N LYS A 416 17.86 3.14 -34.03
CA LYS A 416 17.49 2.87 -32.63
C LYS A 416 16.22 2.01 -32.60
N LEU A 417 16.28 0.83 -31.96
CA LEU A 417 15.15 -0.08 -31.82
C LEU A 417 14.42 0.19 -30.51
N TYR A 418 15.08 0.05 -29.37
CA TYR A 418 14.45 0.21 -28.05
C TYR A 418 15.47 0.58 -26.96
N SER A 419 14.98 1.07 -25.83
CA SER A 419 15.76 1.50 -24.66
C SER A 419 16.38 0.33 -23.88
N TRP A 420 17.47 0.60 -23.15
CA TRP A 420 18.01 -0.26 -22.07
C TRP A 420 16.94 -0.75 -21.08
N ARG A 421 15.85 0.01 -20.90
CA ARG A 421 14.72 -0.39 -20.06
C ARG A 421 14.04 -1.68 -20.57
N VAL A 422 14.08 -1.97 -21.87
CA VAL A 422 13.58 -3.25 -22.40
C VAL A 422 14.54 -4.38 -22.04
N THR A 423 15.86 -4.16 -22.13
CA THR A 423 16.86 -5.22 -21.92
C THR A 423 16.90 -5.73 -20.49
N ILE A 424 16.51 -4.90 -19.52
CA ILE A 424 16.50 -5.30 -18.11
C ILE A 424 15.17 -5.89 -17.62
N LEU A 425 14.12 -5.94 -18.45
CA LEU A 425 12.80 -6.47 -18.06
C LEU A 425 12.86 -7.84 -17.37
N PRO A 426 13.68 -8.82 -17.83
CA PRO A 426 13.78 -10.12 -17.15
C PRO A 426 14.28 -10.05 -15.70
N TYR A 427 15.04 -9.01 -15.36
CA TYR A 427 15.65 -8.83 -14.03
C TYR A 427 14.79 -7.96 -13.09
N ILE A 428 13.66 -7.45 -13.57
CA ILE A 428 12.65 -6.73 -12.77
C ILE A 428 11.29 -7.46 -12.80
N GLU A 429 11.33 -8.79 -12.89
CA GLU A 429 10.14 -9.67 -12.89
C GLU A 429 9.16 -9.45 -14.06
N GLN A 430 9.62 -8.83 -15.16
CA GLN A 430 8.83 -8.57 -16.37
C GLN A 430 9.20 -9.50 -17.54
N SER A 431 9.70 -10.71 -17.27
CA SER A 431 10.11 -11.67 -18.30
C SER A 431 9.00 -11.99 -19.31
N ALA A 432 7.73 -11.99 -18.87
CA ALA A 432 6.59 -12.24 -19.76
C ALA A 432 6.39 -11.15 -20.82
N VAL A 433 6.72 -9.89 -20.51
CA VAL A 433 6.69 -8.78 -21.47
C VAL A 433 7.89 -8.90 -22.41
N TYR A 434 9.07 -9.16 -21.85
CA TYR A 434 10.30 -9.33 -22.62
C TYR A 434 10.20 -10.44 -23.67
N SER A 435 9.69 -11.62 -23.30
CA SER A 435 9.57 -12.76 -24.22
C SER A 435 8.62 -12.52 -25.41
N GLN A 436 7.70 -11.55 -25.29
CA GLN A 436 6.78 -11.19 -26.37
C GLN A 436 7.31 -10.04 -27.23
N PHE A 437 8.30 -9.30 -26.74
CA PHE A 437 8.87 -8.14 -27.42
C PHE A 437 9.74 -8.58 -28.60
N LYS A 438 9.50 -8.03 -29.79
CA LYS A 438 10.30 -8.29 -30.99
C LYS A 438 11.58 -7.46 -30.93
N LEU A 439 12.69 -8.12 -30.57
CA LEU A 439 14.00 -7.50 -30.33
C LEU A 439 14.74 -7.06 -31.62
N ASP A 440 14.22 -7.42 -32.79
CA ASP A 440 14.71 -6.99 -34.10
C ASP A 440 13.87 -5.84 -34.70
N GLU A 441 12.84 -5.39 -33.98
CA GLU A 441 11.93 -4.31 -34.39
C GLU A 441 12.00 -3.11 -33.44
N PRO A 442 11.67 -1.89 -33.92
CA PRO A 442 11.52 -0.72 -33.07
C PRO A 442 10.45 -0.90 -31.99
N TRP A 443 10.58 -0.16 -30.89
CA TRP A 443 9.64 -0.15 -29.79
C TRP A 443 8.21 0.27 -30.20
N ASP A 444 8.11 1.14 -31.19
CA ASP A 444 6.85 1.66 -31.73
C ASP A 444 6.35 0.91 -32.98
N SER A 445 6.92 -0.26 -33.29
CA SER A 445 6.42 -1.13 -34.37
C SER A 445 5.00 -1.62 -34.07
N GLU A 446 4.26 -2.04 -35.10
CA GLU A 446 2.92 -2.60 -34.92
C GLU A 446 2.91 -3.80 -33.95
N SER A 447 3.96 -4.63 -33.99
CA SER A 447 4.16 -5.78 -33.10
C SER A 447 4.41 -5.36 -31.65
N ASN A 448 5.21 -4.32 -31.43
CA ASN A 448 5.70 -3.94 -30.10
C ASN A 448 4.83 -2.88 -29.41
N LYS A 449 4.08 -2.06 -30.15
CA LYS A 449 3.33 -0.92 -29.62
C LYS A 449 2.41 -1.29 -28.46
N LYS A 450 1.69 -2.42 -28.56
CA LYS A 450 0.81 -2.91 -27.48
C LYS A 450 1.56 -3.24 -26.19
N LEU A 451 2.80 -3.73 -26.31
CA LEU A 451 3.66 -4.03 -25.16
C LEU A 451 4.28 -2.75 -24.61
N SER A 452 4.72 -1.84 -25.48
CA SER A 452 5.25 -0.53 -25.11
C SER A 452 4.23 0.38 -24.43
N ASP A 453 2.93 0.21 -24.70
CA ASP A 453 1.85 0.94 -24.03
C ASP A 453 1.49 0.36 -22.63
N LEU A 454 2.14 -0.72 -22.18
CA LEU A 454 1.96 -1.27 -20.83
C LEU A 454 2.63 -0.38 -19.78
N THR A 455 2.00 -0.29 -18.61
CA THR A 455 2.62 0.32 -17.43
C THR A 455 3.45 -0.71 -16.69
N ILE A 456 4.76 -0.48 -16.61
CA ILE A 456 5.70 -1.30 -15.85
C ILE A 456 5.86 -0.69 -14.45
N PRO A 457 5.43 -1.36 -13.36
CA PRO A 457 5.41 -0.77 -12.02
C PRO A 457 6.75 -0.19 -11.56
N THR A 458 7.85 -0.89 -11.82
CA THR A 458 9.22 -0.45 -11.46
C THR A 458 9.67 0.81 -12.21
N TYR A 459 9.07 1.14 -13.36
CA TYR A 459 9.36 2.37 -14.12
C TYR A 459 8.46 3.55 -13.78
N THR A 460 7.51 3.36 -12.86
CA THR A 460 6.68 4.45 -12.36
C THR A 460 7.34 5.11 -11.14
N ASP A 461 7.28 6.44 -11.04
CA ASP A 461 7.64 7.13 -9.81
C ASP A 461 6.35 7.52 -9.08
N PRO A 462 6.07 6.93 -7.90
CA PRO A 462 4.82 7.15 -7.20
C PRO A 462 4.69 8.53 -6.57
N ARG A 463 5.67 9.44 -6.70
CA ARG A 463 5.56 10.83 -6.24
C ARG A 463 4.93 11.76 -7.29
N ILE A 464 4.91 11.36 -8.56
CA ILE A 464 4.39 12.18 -9.68
C ILE A 464 3.35 11.43 -10.51
N ALA A 465 2.41 12.16 -11.10
CA ALA A 465 1.41 11.60 -12.00
C ALA A 465 2.00 11.44 -13.41
N LEU A 466 2.31 10.20 -13.81
CA LEU A 466 2.80 9.90 -15.15
C LEU A 466 1.68 9.44 -16.07
N LYS A 467 1.77 9.80 -17.35
CA LYS A 467 0.97 9.15 -18.39
C LYS A 467 1.26 7.64 -18.37
N PRO A 468 0.27 6.79 -18.72
CA PRO A 468 0.53 5.35 -18.89
C PRO A 468 1.74 5.12 -19.77
N ALA A 469 2.54 4.10 -19.42
CA ALA A 469 3.78 3.75 -20.09
C ALA A 469 4.88 4.82 -20.14
N HIS A 470 4.81 5.90 -19.35
CA HIS A 470 5.89 6.88 -19.25
C HIS A 470 6.75 6.67 -17.99
N THR A 471 7.99 7.17 -18.04
CA THR A 471 8.96 7.12 -16.94
C THR A 471 9.81 8.37 -16.89
N VAL A 472 10.35 8.66 -15.71
CA VAL A 472 11.36 9.71 -15.46
C VAL A 472 12.74 9.15 -15.16
N TYR A 473 12.90 7.83 -15.11
CA TYR A 473 14.18 7.18 -14.87
C TYR A 473 15.00 7.15 -16.16
N LYS A 474 15.96 8.05 -16.31
CA LYS A 474 16.81 8.19 -17.51
C LYS A 474 18.28 7.99 -17.16
N VAL A 475 19.05 7.48 -18.11
CA VAL A 475 20.52 7.39 -17.96
C VAL A 475 21.18 8.62 -18.60
N PRO A 476 22.27 9.17 -18.04
CA PRO A 476 23.12 10.13 -18.76
C PRO A 476 23.83 9.44 -19.92
N VAL A 477 23.82 10.04 -21.11
CA VAL A 477 24.47 9.49 -22.30
C VAL A 477 25.46 10.45 -22.95
N GLY A 478 26.57 9.90 -23.45
CA GLY A 478 27.58 10.63 -24.21
C GLY A 478 28.63 11.35 -23.36
N ASN A 479 29.65 11.92 -24.02
CA ASN A 479 30.66 12.83 -23.44
C ASN A 479 31.28 12.39 -22.10
N GLY A 480 31.62 11.10 -21.97
CA GLY A 480 32.25 10.56 -20.75
C GLY A 480 31.29 9.96 -19.73
N ALA A 481 29.97 10.08 -19.94
CA ALA A 481 28.97 9.38 -19.14
C ALA A 481 29.10 7.86 -19.24
N MET A 482 28.54 7.14 -18.26
CA MET A 482 28.56 5.68 -18.22
C MET A 482 27.88 5.04 -19.43
N PHE A 483 26.78 5.59 -19.93
CA PHE A 483 26.03 4.98 -21.02
C PHE A 483 26.34 5.63 -22.37
N ASP A 484 26.37 4.79 -23.41
CA ASP A 484 26.48 5.19 -24.80
C ASP A 484 25.37 4.52 -25.62
N LEU A 485 25.01 5.09 -26.78
CA LEU A 485 23.90 4.64 -27.62
C LEU A 485 24.13 3.27 -28.26
N ALA A 486 25.37 2.79 -28.34
CA ALA A 486 25.71 1.54 -29.03
C ALA A 486 26.62 0.59 -28.23
N THR A 487 27.37 1.13 -27.26
CA THR A 487 28.37 0.34 -26.52
C THR A 487 27.98 0.19 -25.06
N GLY A 488 28.14 -1.02 -24.55
CA GLY A 488 27.98 -1.29 -23.13
C GLY A 488 29.21 -0.86 -22.36
N CYS A 489 29.01 -0.42 -21.12
CA CYS A 489 30.10 0.02 -20.25
C CYS A 489 30.58 -1.13 -19.36
N LYS A 490 31.90 -1.32 -19.26
CA LYS A 490 32.47 -2.27 -18.29
C LYS A 490 32.66 -1.59 -16.94
N ILE A 491 32.40 -2.31 -15.85
CA ILE A 491 32.58 -1.74 -14.50
C ILE A 491 34.01 -1.24 -14.26
N LEU A 492 35.02 -1.92 -14.82
CA LEU A 492 36.44 -1.54 -14.73
C LEU A 492 36.79 -0.23 -15.46
N SER A 493 35.91 0.27 -16.34
CA SER A 493 36.11 1.55 -17.04
C SER A 493 35.61 2.76 -16.27
N ILE A 494 35.09 2.55 -15.07
CA ILE A 494 34.62 3.60 -14.15
C ILE A 494 35.75 3.89 -13.17
N THR A 495 36.74 4.69 -13.60
CA THR A 495 37.99 4.91 -12.87
C THR A 495 37.85 5.93 -11.75
N ASP A 496 36.81 6.78 -11.76
CA ASP A 496 36.57 7.77 -10.69
C ASP A 496 35.80 7.17 -9.49
N GLY A 497 35.51 5.87 -9.55
CA GLY A 497 34.86 5.10 -8.51
C GLY A 497 33.37 4.90 -8.74
N THR A 498 32.91 3.66 -8.61
CA THR A 498 31.50 3.29 -8.84
C THR A 498 30.53 3.98 -7.88
N SER A 499 30.97 4.35 -6.68
CA SER A 499 30.18 5.10 -5.70
C SER A 499 30.07 6.60 -6.00
N ASN A 500 30.83 7.11 -6.97
CA ASN A 500 30.88 8.52 -7.37
C ASN A 500 30.35 8.77 -8.78
N THR A 501 30.00 7.72 -9.52
CA THR A 501 29.44 7.85 -10.88
C THR A 501 27.94 7.55 -10.89
N ILE A 502 27.14 8.51 -11.32
CA ILE A 502 25.69 8.39 -11.52
C ILE A 502 25.41 7.48 -12.71
N MET A 503 24.58 6.48 -12.46
CA MET A 503 24.09 5.53 -13.44
C MET A 503 22.70 5.93 -13.95
N VAL A 504 21.77 6.28 -13.04
CA VAL A 504 20.37 6.61 -13.39
C VAL A 504 19.91 7.85 -12.65
N LEU A 505 19.21 8.74 -13.35
CA LEU A 505 18.57 9.95 -12.86
C LEU A 505 17.05 9.77 -12.80
N ALA A 506 16.39 10.19 -11.72
CA ALA A 506 14.93 10.26 -11.63
C ALA A 506 14.45 11.72 -11.77
N GLY A 507 14.17 12.16 -13.00
CA GLY A 507 13.82 13.56 -13.28
C GLY A 507 13.67 13.92 -14.76
N GLY A 508 13.47 15.22 -14.99
CA GLY A 508 13.21 15.85 -16.28
C GLY A 508 11.89 15.40 -16.92
N ASP A 509 11.73 15.72 -18.19
CA ASP A 509 10.49 15.39 -18.90
C ASP A 509 10.28 13.86 -19.01
N PRO A 510 9.06 13.36 -18.74
CA PRO A 510 8.76 11.94 -18.85
C PRO A 510 8.78 11.45 -20.30
N VAL A 511 9.32 10.25 -20.51
CA VAL A 511 9.41 9.60 -21.83
C VAL A 511 8.71 8.24 -21.82
N PRO A 512 8.19 7.74 -22.96
CA PRO A 512 7.72 6.36 -23.04
C PRO A 512 8.85 5.39 -22.66
N TRP A 513 8.60 4.45 -21.74
CA TRP A 513 9.68 3.65 -21.13
C TRP A 513 10.46 2.81 -22.15
N ALA A 514 9.82 2.35 -23.23
CA ALA A 514 10.47 1.55 -24.27
C ALA A 514 11.25 2.39 -25.30
N LYS A 515 10.99 3.70 -25.36
CA LYS A 515 11.63 4.62 -26.31
C LYS A 515 13.07 4.89 -25.87
N PRO A 516 14.08 4.75 -26.75
CA PRO A 516 15.49 5.01 -26.45
C PRO A 516 15.80 6.52 -26.44
N GLU A 517 15.15 7.22 -25.50
CA GLU A 517 15.29 8.64 -25.22
C GLU A 517 15.79 8.80 -23.78
N GLU A 518 16.95 9.44 -23.65
CA GLU A 518 17.74 9.47 -22.42
C GLU A 518 18.23 10.91 -22.15
N PHE A 519 18.95 11.13 -21.04
CA PHE A 519 19.51 12.44 -20.73
C PHE A 519 20.80 12.66 -21.52
N GLU A 520 20.74 13.45 -22.60
CA GLU A 520 21.92 13.81 -23.38
C GLU A 520 22.81 14.75 -22.56
N TYR A 521 23.98 14.25 -22.15
CA TYR A 521 24.93 14.99 -21.34
C TYR A 521 25.90 15.77 -22.23
N ASP A 522 26.03 17.08 -22.00
CA ASP A 522 27.07 17.91 -22.60
C ASP A 522 27.87 18.61 -21.47
N PRO A 523 29.19 18.33 -21.32
CA PRO A 523 30.01 18.94 -20.28
C PRO A 523 30.18 20.46 -20.42
N LYS A 524 29.79 21.03 -21.57
CA LYS A 524 29.78 22.48 -21.83
C LYS A 524 28.47 23.16 -21.42
N VAL A 525 27.43 22.39 -21.16
CA VAL A 525 26.10 22.89 -20.77
C VAL A 525 25.89 22.61 -19.30
N GLU A 526 25.45 23.61 -18.54
CA GLU A 526 25.14 23.40 -17.12
C GLU A 526 23.99 22.41 -16.95
N PHE A 527 24.09 21.54 -15.94
CA PHE A 527 23.01 20.63 -15.59
C PHE A 527 21.72 21.43 -15.28
N PRO A 528 20.57 21.10 -15.89
CA PRO A 528 19.37 21.91 -15.76
C PRO A 528 18.92 22.07 -14.30
N ALA A 529 18.72 23.32 -13.88
CA ALA A 529 18.32 23.63 -12.52
C ALA A 529 16.97 23.01 -12.15
N ASP A 530 16.07 22.96 -13.11
CA ASP A 530 14.68 22.53 -12.95
C ASP A 530 14.49 21.03 -13.26
N TYR A 531 15.58 20.26 -13.44
CA TYR A 531 15.51 18.84 -13.78
C TYR A 531 14.76 18.01 -12.71
N ALA A 532 14.77 18.46 -11.45
CA ALA A 532 14.04 17.84 -10.35
C ALA A 532 12.91 18.73 -9.79
N LYS A 533 12.38 19.68 -10.58
CA LYS A 533 11.33 20.61 -10.12
C LYS A 533 10.08 19.92 -9.58
N GLU A 534 9.69 18.81 -10.19
CA GLU A 534 8.55 17.98 -9.77
C GLU A 534 8.81 17.24 -8.44
N PHE A 535 10.03 17.37 -7.90
CA PHE A 535 10.50 16.74 -6.66
C PHE A 535 11.12 17.74 -5.69
N ASP A 536 10.73 19.02 -5.73
CA ASP A 536 11.27 20.10 -4.88
C ASP A 536 12.82 20.18 -4.91
N ASP A 537 13.40 20.04 -6.11
CA ASP A 537 14.84 20.02 -6.37
C ASP A 537 15.60 18.81 -5.78
N PHE A 538 14.89 17.83 -5.20
CA PHE A 538 15.48 16.58 -4.71
C PHE A 538 15.57 15.53 -5.83
N LEU A 539 16.72 15.50 -6.47
CA LEU A 539 17.07 14.54 -7.52
C LEU A 539 17.48 13.19 -6.91
N ALA A 540 16.64 12.17 -7.04
CA ALA A 540 17.03 10.81 -6.70
C ALA A 540 17.89 10.19 -7.82
N THR A 541 19.01 9.58 -7.46
CA THR A 541 19.96 8.99 -8.41
C THR A 541 20.44 7.60 -7.96
N ALA A 542 20.59 6.69 -8.90
CA ALA A 542 21.32 5.44 -8.69
C ALA A 542 22.78 5.65 -9.12
N PHE A 543 23.71 5.17 -8.31
CA PHE A 543 25.14 5.17 -8.61
C PHE A 543 25.57 3.81 -9.18
N ALA A 544 26.75 3.77 -9.81
CA ALA A 544 27.27 2.57 -10.46
C ALA A 544 27.70 1.45 -9.48
N ASP A 545 27.71 1.71 -8.18
CA ASP A 545 27.83 0.70 -7.10
C ASP A 545 26.46 0.13 -6.67
N GLY A 546 25.37 0.58 -7.30
CA GLY A 546 24.00 0.20 -7.00
C GLY A 546 23.43 0.92 -5.77
N SER A 547 24.14 1.85 -5.13
CA SER A 547 23.59 2.71 -4.10
C SER A 547 22.61 3.73 -4.71
N VAL A 548 21.64 4.16 -3.91
CA VAL A 548 20.69 5.21 -4.30
C VAL A 548 20.88 6.38 -3.36
N ARG A 549 21.11 7.57 -3.90
CA ARG A 549 21.26 8.81 -3.13
C ARG A 549 20.28 9.86 -3.64
N VAL A 550 20.04 10.88 -2.82
CA VAL A 550 19.15 12.00 -3.17
C VAL A 550 19.93 13.30 -3.04
N LEU A 551 20.04 14.04 -4.14
CA LEU A 551 20.79 15.30 -4.24
C LEU A 551 19.82 16.46 -4.19
N ASN A 552 20.13 17.48 -3.38
CA ASN A 552 19.36 18.74 -3.40
C ASN A 552 20.00 19.70 -4.40
N LEU A 553 19.48 19.77 -5.63
CA LEU A 553 20.06 20.55 -6.72
C LEU A 553 20.19 22.05 -6.38
N ALA A 554 19.29 22.60 -5.57
CA ALA A 554 19.33 24.00 -5.15
C ALA A 554 20.44 24.29 -4.13
N LYS A 555 20.91 23.28 -3.39
CA LYS A 555 21.93 23.43 -2.33
C LYS A 555 23.30 22.88 -2.70
N LEU A 556 23.43 22.16 -3.82
CA LEU A 556 24.73 21.64 -4.27
C LEU A 556 25.72 22.79 -4.50
N LYS A 557 26.83 22.77 -3.74
CA LYS A 557 27.98 23.66 -3.99
C LYS A 557 28.52 23.40 -5.38
N ASN A 558 28.84 24.47 -6.10
CA ASN A 558 29.38 24.42 -7.47
C ASN A 558 28.62 23.42 -8.38
N ARG A 559 27.28 23.45 -8.34
CA ARG A 559 26.40 22.45 -8.98
C ARG A 559 26.85 21.98 -10.37
N ALA A 560 27.22 22.91 -11.25
CA ALA A 560 27.66 22.57 -12.61
C ALA A 560 28.90 21.64 -12.60
N GLN A 561 29.91 21.98 -11.81
CA GLN A 561 31.12 21.17 -11.64
C GLN A 561 30.82 19.85 -10.92
N THR A 562 30.05 19.91 -9.83
CA THR A 562 29.68 18.73 -9.04
C THR A 562 28.91 17.72 -9.88
N MET A 563 27.89 18.14 -10.63
CA MET A 563 27.13 17.24 -11.52
C MET A 563 27.98 16.66 -12.63
N ARG A 564 28.93 17.43 -13.18
CA ARG A 564 29.89 16.96 -14.18
C ARG A 564 30.74 15.80 -13.65
N HIS A 565 31.37 15.99 -12.49
CA HIS A 565 32.21 14.96 -11.86
C HIS A 565 31.41 13.72 -11.44
N LEU A 566 30.11 13.88 -11.15
CA LEU A 566 29.24 12.74 -10.84
C LEU A 566 28.74 12.01 -12.09
N ILE A 567 28.69 12.65 -13.27
CA ILE A 567 28.20 12.01 -14.50
C ILE A 567 29.33 11.34 -15.28
N GLU A 568 30.50 11.99 -15.37
CA GLU A 568 31.66 11.44 -16.06
C GLU A 568 32.26 10.26 -15.28
N ARG A 569 32.60 9.17 -15.98
CA ARG A 569 33.06 7.92 -15.34
C ARG A 569 34.57 7.83 -15.14
N ALA A 570 35.32 8.69 -15.83
CA ALA A 570 36.79 8.62 -15.95
C ALA A 570 37.43 9.99 -16.28
N ASP A 571 36.97 11.06 -15.66
CA ASP A 571 37.52 12.42 -15.79
C ASP A 571 38.70 12.69 -14.82
N GLY A 572 38.94 11.78 -13.87
CA GLY A 572 40.02 11.86 -12.88
C GLY A 572 39.70 12.74 -11.67
N ASN A 573 38.47 13.26 -11.55
CA ASN A 573 38.05 14.22 -10.52
C ASN A 573 36.96 13.63 -9.62
N ALA A 574 37.24 12.48 -9.00
CA ALA A 574 36.34 11.87 -8.03
C ALA A 574 36.02 12.84 -6.88
N ILE A 575 34.73 13.05 -6.59
CA ILE A 575 34.28 13.92 -5.49
C ILE A 575 33.63 13.09 -4.37
N ASN A 576 33.82 13.53 -3.12
CA ASN A 576 33.03 13.05 -2.02
C ASN A 576 31.74 13.88 -1.92
N ILE A 577 30.60 13.23 -2.09
CA ILE A 577 29.31 13.91 -2.08
C ILE A 577 28.86 14.30 -0.66
N ASP A 578 29.40 13.66 0.37
CA ASP A 578 29.04 13.96 1.77
C ASP A 578 29.65 15.28 2.27
N ASP A 579 30.63 15.83 1.54
CA ASP A 579 31.29 17.11 1.82
C ASP A 579 30.60 18.32 1.13
N ASN A 580 29.60 18.07 0.28
CA ASN A 580 28.90 19.03 -0.57
C ASN A 580 27.41 19.12 -0.26
#